data_AF-A0A956H833-F1
#
_entry.id   AF-A0A956H833-F1
#
_cell.length_a   1.000
_cell.length_b   1.000
_cell.length_c   1.000
_cell.angle_alpha   90.00
_cell.angle_beta   90.00
_cell.angle_gamma   90.00
#
_symmetry.space_group_name_H-M   'P 1'
#
loop_
_entity.id
_entity.type
_entity.pdbx_description
1 polymer ?
#
loop_
_entity_poly.entity_id
_entity_poly.type
_entity_poly.pdbx_seq_one_letter_code
_entity_poly.pdbx_strand_id
1 'polypeptide(L)'
;SAGSSSSVDGSATSEGSTETTETTETTETTETTGATTGVEPVACDVYCDNVLANCTGANTIYSNLDECLATCEAFPEGVETDADNNTAWCRAYHSVDPAAMNPDMHCPHATVSGGGVCGTPCEGYCSQVLFHCPGSFPGEAECMATCDAFPQDGDVFAVDGNSVQCRGYHASFPAAADGALHCPHASTSGEGVCGTPCEAYCSQMAAHCPDTYGDEAECMMTCNTFPQDGAYDAIDGDSVQCRTYHASFPALADGALHCLHAAPDGGGVCI
;
A
#
# COMPACT_ATOMS: atom_id res chain seq x y z
N SER A 1 -24.14 28.76 36.28
CA SER A 1 -24.07 29.97 35.44
C SER A 1 -24.33 29.56 34.02
N ALA A 2 -25.45 30.04 33.46
CA ALA A 2 -25.87 29.76 32.09
C ALA A 2 -25.18 30.73 31.12
N GLY A 3 -24.80 30.24 29.95
CA GLY A 3 -24.39 31.05 28.79
C GLY A 3 -24.44 30.13 27.57
N SER A 4 -25.54 30.16 26.81
CA SER A 4 -25.82 31.07 25.69
C SER A 4 -25.11 30.65 24.39
N SER A 5 -25.91 29.97 23.58
CA SER A 5 -25.83 29.70 22.16
C SER A 5 -25.52 30.90 21.27
N SER A 6 -24.85 30.67 20.14
CA SER A 6 -25.00 31.48 18.92
C SER A 6 -24.70 30.63 17.68
N SER A 7 -25.78 30.26 16.99
CA SER A 7 -25.78 29.70 15.64
C SER A 7 -25.70 30.84 14.62
N VAL A 8 -24.95 30.64 13.54
CA VAL A 8 -24.99 31.50 12.35
C VAL A 8 -25.16 30.62 11.12
N ASP A 9 -26.37 30.67 10.55
CA ASP A 9 -26.72 30.18 9.22
C ASP A 9 -26.17 31.14 8.15
N GLY A 10 -25.49 30.58 7.16
CA GLY A 10 -25.04 31.29 5.96
C GLY A 10 -25.50 30.55 4.71
N SER A 11 -26.72 30.85 4.28
CA SER A 11 -27.29 30.38 3.01
C SER A 11 -26.95 31.39 1.91
N ALA A 12 -26.25 30.95 0.86
CA ALA A 12 -26.04 31.74 -0.35
C ALA A 12 -26.36 30.88 -1.58
N THR A 13 -27.47 31.22 -2.23
CA THR A 13 -27.87 30.83 -3.57
C THR A 13 -27.04 31.58 -4.61
N SER A 14 -26.59 30.88 -5.66
CA SER A 14 -26.16 31.53 -6.91
C SER A 14 -26.69 30.71 -8.09
N GLU A 15 -27.65 31.30 -8.79
CA GLU A 15 -28.19 30.84 -10.08
C GLU A 15 -27.34 31.40 -11.23
N GLY A 16 -27.30 30.64 -12.34
CA GLY A 16 -27.14 31.19 -13.70
C GLY A 16 -25.75 31.08 -14.32
N SER A 17 -25.59 30.22 -15.34
CA SER A 17 -25.75 30.64 -16.74
C SER A 17 -25.46 29.48 -17.68
N THR A 18 -26.45 29.11 -18.48
CA THR A 18 -26.37 28.18 -19.61
C THR A 18 -25.82 28.94 -20.81
N GLU A 19 -24.64 28.56 -21.30
CA GLU A 19 -24.11 29.06 -22.58
C GLU A 19 -24.07 27.91 -23.59
N THR A 20 -24.98 27.99 -24.56
CA THR A 20 -25.09 27.08 -25.69
C THR A 20 -24.13 27.56 -26.78
N THR A 21 -23.06 26.81 -27.03
CA THR A 21 -22.19 27.06 -28.20
C THR A 21 -22.44 25.96 -29.23
N GLU A 22 -23.24 26.32 -30.21
CA GLU A 22 -23.45 25.62 -31.47
C GLU A 22 -22.15 25.74 -32.30
N THR A 23 -21.46 24.64 -32.57
CA THR A 23 -20.29 24.65 -33.46
C THR A 23 -20.46 23.64 -34.58
N THR A 24 -20.25 24.18 -35.77
CA THR A 24 -20.49 23.68 -37.11
C THR A 24 -19.79 22.36 -37.43
N GLU A 25 -20.59 21.39 -37.87
CA GLU A 25 -20.18 20.15 -38.52
C GLU A 25 -19.50 20.48 -39.86
N THR A 26 -18.17 20.33 -39.93
CA THR A 26 -17.41 20.37 -41.18
C THR A 26 -16.84 18.98 -41.42
N THR A 27 -17.49 18.23 -42.29
CA THR A 27 -17.01 16.93 -42.79
C THR A 27 -15.88 17.17 -43.78
N GLU A 28 -14.64 17.18 -43.28
CA GLU A 28 -13.42 17.21 -44.10
C GLU A 28 -12.85 15.79 -44.19
N THR A 29 -13.14 15.11 -45.30
CA THR A 29 -12.60 13.79 -45.63
C THR A 29 -11.14 13.93 -45.99
N THR A 30 -10.27 13.90 -44.99
CA THR A 30 -8.81 13.85 -45.17
C THR A 30 -8.37 12.38 -45.21
N GLU A 31 -7.97 11.91 -46.40
CA GLU A 31 -7.23 10.66 -46.56
C GLU A 31 -5.85 10.79 -45.88
N THR A 32 -5.78 10.42 -44.60
CA THR A 32 -4.53 10.33 -43.86
C THR A 32 -3.78 9.08 -44.29
N THR A 33 -2.75 9.26 -45.10
CA THR A 33 -1.77 8.24 -45.43
C THR A 33 -0.99 7.89 -44.15
N GLY A 34 -1.19 6.68 -43.64
CA GLY A 34 -0.71 6.22 -42.33
C GLY A 34 0.81 6.24 -42.19
N ALA A 35 1.32 7.29 -41.55
CA ALA A 35 2.54 7.20 -40.77
C ALA A 35 2.13 6.60 -39.41
N THR A 36 2.43 5.32 -39.20
CA THR A 36 2.47 4.74 -37.85
C THR A 36 3.60 5.45 -37.12
N THR A 37 3.30 6.59 -36.49
CA THR A 37 4.16 7.14 -35.44
C THR A 37 4.33 6.03 -34.43
N GLY A 38 5.56 5.48 -34.32
CA GLY A 38 5.90 4.49 -33.32
C GLY A 38 5.67 5.11 -31.95
N VAL A 39 4.50 4.84 -31.38
CA VAL A 39 4.22 5.14 -29.98
C VAL A 39 5.11 4.17 -29.22
N GLU A 40 6.09 4.71 -28.49
CA GLU A 40 6.90 3.92 -27.58
C GLU A 40 5.96 3.13 -26.67
N PRO A 41 6.17 1.82 -26.50
CA PRO A 41 5.29 1.00 -25.68
C PRO A 41 5.27 1.50 -24.23
N VAL A 42 4.08 1.54 -23.62
CA VAL A 42 3.93 1.89 -22.21
C VAL A 42 4.33 0.69 -21.35
N ALA A 43 5.15 0.91 -20.31
CA ALA A 43 5.72 -0.17 -19.50
C ALA A 43 4.64 -1.12 -18.95
N CYS A 44 3.52 -0.58 -18.47
CA CYS A 44 2.43 -1.36 -17.91
C CYS A 44 1.73 -2.26 -18.92
N ASP A 45 1.54 -1.80 -20.17
CA ASP A 45 0.94 -2.64 -21.21
C ASP A 45 1.85 -3.83 -21.51
N VAL A 46 3.16 -3.58 -21.68
CA VAL A 46 4.15 -4.63 -21.94
C VAL A 46 4.24 -5.60 -20.77
N TYR A 47 4.34 -5.08 -19.55
CA TYR A 47 4.39 -5.89 -18.35
C TYR A 47 3.16 -6.79 -18.22
N CYS A 48 1.97 -6.23 -18.39
CA CYS A 48 0.72 -6.93 -18.18
C CYS A 48 0.43 -7.98 -19.26
N ASP A 49 0.75 -7.68 -20.52
CA ASP A 49 0.70 -8.68 -21.60
C ASP A 49 1.64 -9.86 -21.30
N ASN A 50 2.87 -9.58 -20.91
CA ASN A 50 3.89 -10.58 -20.65
C ASN A 50 3.59 -11.44 -19.42
N VAL A 51 3.18 -10.84 -18.30
CA VAL A 51 2.91 -11.57 -17.05
C VAL A 51 1.70 -12.48 -17.19
N LEU A 52 0.64 -12.05 -17.88
CA LEU A 52 -0.54 -12.88 -18.13
C LEU A 52 -0.24 -14.02 -19.12
N ALA A 53 0.71 -13.82 -20.04
CA ALA A 53 1.12 -14.86 -20.97
C ALA A 53 2.03 -15.92 -20.34
N ASN A 54 3.01 -15.51 -19.52
CA ASN A 54 4.10 -16.39 -19.08
C ASN A 54 3.99 -16.85 -17.62
N CYS A 55 3.35 -16.06 -16.74
CA CYS A 55 3.19 -16.37 -15.32
C CYS A 55 1.80 -16.95 -15.06
N THR A 56 1.66 -18.26 -15.30
CA THR A 56 0.39 -18.99 -15.21
C THR A 56 0.49 -20.20 -14.28
N GLY A 57 -0.64 -20.86 -14.01
CA GLY A 57 -0.68 -22.03 -13.13
C GLY A 57 -0.27 -21.67 -11.71
N ALA A 58 0.73 -22.37 -11.16
CA ALA A 58 1.26 -22.09 -9.82
C ALA A 58 1.98 -20.72 -9.72
N ASN A 59 2.35 -20.12 -10.85
CA ASN A 59 3.01 -18.83 -10.93
C ASN A 59 2.05 -17.69 -11.31
N THR A 60 0.73 -17.92 -11.28
CA THR A 60 -0.25 -16.89 -11.61
C THR A 60 -0.16 -15.74 -10.63
N ILE A 61 0.14 -14.54 -11.12
CA ILE A 61 0.24 -13.31 -10.31
C ILE A 61 -1.08 -12.56 -10.30
N TYR A 62 -1.70 -12.42 -11.48
CA TYR A 62 -2.97 -11.72 -11.68
C TYR A 62 -3.95 -12.62 -12.42
N SER A 63 -5.23 -12.47 -12.12
CA SER A 63 -6.29 -13.25 -12.76
C SER A 63 -6.71 -12.65 -14.10
N ASN A 64 -6.47 -11.35 -14.30
CA ASN A 64 -6.88 -10.61 -15.49
C ASN A 64 -6.05 -9.33 -15.69
N LEU A 65 -6.28 -8.67 -16.83
CA LEU A 65 -5.58 -7.44 -17.23
C LEU A 65 -5.86 -6.26 -16.29
N ASP A 66 -7.10 -6.11 -15.82
CA ASP A 66 -7.48 -4.99 -14.96
C ASP A 66 -6.75 -5.05 -13.60
N GLU A 67 -6.62 -6.24 -13.01
CA GLU A 67 -5.83 -6.44 -11.78
C GLU A 67 -4.35 -6.09 -11.98
N CYS A 68 -3.78 -6.48 -13.11
CA CYS A 68 -2.40 -6.19 -13.42
C CYS A 68 -2.17 -4.68 -13.62
N LEU A 69 -3.00 -4.04 -14.44
CA LEU A 69 -2.88 -2.60 -14.72
C LEU A 69 -3.07 -1.77 -13.45
N ALA A 70 -4.07 -2.10 -12.64
CA ALA A 70 -4.30 -1.43 -11.36
C ALA A 70 -3.06 -1.48 -10.45
N THR A 71 -2.38 -2.63 -10.40
CA THR A 71 -1.14 -2.78 -9.61
C THR A 71 0.03 -2.04 -10.26
N CYS A 72 0.12 -2.06 -11.59
CA CYS A 72 1.25 -1.48 -12.32
C CYS A 72 1.31 0.05 -12.22
N GLU A 73 0.16 0.71 -12.24
CA GLU A 73 0.06 2.18 -12.16
C GLU A 73 0.74 2.78 -10.92
N ALA A 74 0.87 2.01 -9.85
CA ALA A 74 1.54 2.44 -8.62
C ALA A 74 3.08 2.35 -8.67
N PHE A 75 3.67 1.64 -9.64
CA PHE A 75 5.13 1.55 -9.75
C PHE A 75 5.71 2.74 -10.54
N PRO A 76 6.92 3.20 -10.20
CA PRO A 76 7.70 4.04 -11.10
C PRO A 76 7.86 3.36 -12.47
N GLU A 77 7.73 4.13 -13.56
CA GLU A 77 7.80 3.56 -14.90
C GLU A 77 9.17 2.91 -15.18
N GLY A 78 10.26 3.62 -14.84
CA GLY A 78 11.63 3.17 -15.11
C GLY A 78 12.07 3.39 -16.55
N VAL A 79 13.01 2.57 -17.02
CA VAL A 79 13.44 2.50 -18.43
C VAL A 79 13.45 1.06 -18.92
N GLU A 80 13.28 0.84 -20.23
CA GLU A 80 13.16 -0.50 -20.86
C GLU A 80 14.32 -1.46 -20.52
N THR A 81 15.50 -0.94 -20.20
CA THR A 81 16.67 -1.74 -19.83
C THR A 81 16.75 -2.10 -18.35
N ASP A 82 15.79 -1.68 -17.53
CA ASP A 82 15.76 -2.02 -16.11
C ASP A 82 15.61 -3.53 -15.91
N ALA A 83 16.48 -4.10 -15.08
CA ALA A 83 16.45 -5.50 -14.70
C ALA A 83 16.66 -5.73 -13.20
N ASP A 84 16.82 -4.66 -12.40
CA ASP A 84 17.18 -4.74 -10.98
C ASP A 84 16.69 -3.55 -10.12
N ASN A 85 15.60 -2.88 -10.49
CA ASN A 85 15.03 -1.75 -9.73
C ASN A 85 13.51 -1.91 -9.55
N ASN A 86 12.92 -1.22 -8.58
CA ASN A 86 11.46 -1.19 -8.37
C ASN A 86 10.75 -0.38 -9.47
N THR A 87 10.68 -0.91 -10.69
CA THR A 87 10.06 -0.25 -11.84
C THR A 87 9.16 -1.19 -12.63
N ALA A 88 8.16 -0.63 -13.32
CA ALA A 88 7.29 -1.37 -14.22
C ALA A 88 8.11 -2.06 -15.34
N TRP A 89 9.13 -1.40 -15.88
CA TRP A 89 10.01 -1.99 -16.87
C TRP A 89 10.84 -3.17 -16.35
N CYS A 90 11.32 -3.14 -15.10
CA CYS A 90 11.96 -4.32 -14.50
C CYS A 90 11.01 -5.51 -14.44
N ARG A 91 9.75 -5.29 -14.06
CA ARG A 91 8.73 -6.34 -14.02
C ARG A 91 8.42 -6.86 -15.42
N ALA A 92 8.35 -5.99 -16.41
CA ALA A 92 8.20 -6.36 -17.82
C ALA A 92 9.36 -7.25 -18.32
N TYR A 93 10.60 -6.90 -17.96
CA TYR A 93 11.79 -7.69 -18.29
C TYR A 93 11.70 -9.10 -17.69
N HIS A 94 11.27 -9.22 -16.43
CA HIS A 94 11.16 -10.52 -15.78
C HIS A 94 9.95 -11.35 -16.20
N SER A 95 8.89 -10.73 -16.74
CA SER A 95 7.69 -11.43 -17.18
C SER A 95 7.71 -11.92 -18.64
N VAL A 96 8.72 -11.56 -19.44
CA VAL A 96 8.85 -11.99 -20.86
C VAL A 96 9.65 -13.29 -21.01
N ASP A 97 10.65 -13.33 -21.90
CA ASP A 97 11.53 -14.46 -22.17
C ASP A 97 12.10 -15.13 -20.90
N PRO A 98 12.51 -14.40 -19.84
CA PRO A 98 12.95 -15.03 -18.59
C PRO A 98 11.86 -15.92 -17.95
N ALA A 99 10.64 -15.40 -17.77
CA ALA A 99 9.52 -16.18 -17.24
C ALA A 99 9.10 -17.32 -18.18
N ALA A 100 9.16 -17.12 -19.50
CA ALA A 100 8.87 -18.19 -20.45
C ALA A 100 9.88 -19.37 -20.35
N MET A 101 11.14 -19.08 -20.01
CA MET A 101 12.19 -20.09 -19.84
C MET A 101 12.20 -20.75 -18.47
N ASN A 102 11.97 -19.98 -17.40
CA ASN A 102 12.00 -20.47 -16.02
C ASN A 102 11.01 -19.67 -15.14
N PRO A 103 9.71 -19.99 -15.19
CA PRO A 103 8.68 -19.20 -14.53
C PRO A 103 8.83 -19.21 -13.00
N ASP A 104 9.23 -20.34 -12.41
CA ASP A 104 9.41 -20.46 -10.95
C ASP A 104 10.48 -19.50 -10.40
N MET A 105 11.48 -19.15 -11.22
CA MET A 105 12.53 -18.19 -10.82
C MET A 105 12.13 -16.74 -11.12
N HIS A 106 11.48 -16.48 -12.25
CA HIS A 106 11.32 -15.11 -12.73
C HIS A 106 9.95 -14.49 -12.44
N CYS A 107 8.87 -15.28 -12.35
CA CYS A 107 7.56 -14.75 -11.99
C CYS A 107 7.54 -14.11 -10.59
N PRO A 108 8.24 -14.62 -9.56
CA PRO A 108 8.33 -13.91 -8.27
C PRO A 108 8.86 -12.47 -8.38
N HIS A 109 9.76 -12.19 -9.33
CA HIS A 109 10.30 -10.84 -9.53
C HIS A 109 9.27 -9.88 -10.14
N ALA A 110 8.29 -10.43 -10.84
CA ALA A 110 7.17 -9.71 -11.41
C ALA A 110 6.02 -9.50 -10.40
N THR A 111 6.14 -9.91 -9.12
CA THR A 111 5.11 -9.63 -8.09
C THR A 111 5.26 -8.24 -7.49
N VAL A 112 4.29 -7.81 -6.66
CA VAL A 112 4.41 -6.56 -5.87
C VAL A 112 5.69 -6.52 -5.05
N SER A 113 6.07 -7.63 -4.42
CA SER A 113 7.28 -7.71 -3.60
C SER A 113 8.60 -7.60 -4.37
N GLY A 114 8.55 -7.72 -5.70
CA GLY A 114 9.72 -7.72 -6.58
C GLY A 114 10.69 -8.88 -6.43
N GLY A 115 10.42 -9.85 -5.54
CA GLY A 115 11.27 -11.01 -5.30
C GLY A 115 12.72 -10.65 -4.93
N GLY A 116 12.95 -9.42 -4.44
CA GLY A 116 14.28 -8.88 -4.17
C GLY A 116 15.10 -8.49 -5.41
N VAL A 117 14.53 -8.55 -6.61
CA VAL A 117 15.18 -8.16 -7.87
C VAL A 117 14.58 -6.88 -8.43
N CYS A 118 13.27 -6.84 -8.65
CA CYS A 118 12.59 -5.61 -9.06
C CYS A 118 12.13 -4.81 -7.84
N GLY A 119 13.11 -4.44 -7.02
CA GLY A 119 12.90 -3.84 -5.71
C GLY A 119 12.86 -4.82 -4.55
N THR A 120 12.97 -4.25 -3.36
CA THR A 120 12.71 -4.92 -2.08
C THR A 120 11.21 -5.08 -1.84
N PRO A 121 10.80 -6.01 -0.96
CA PRO A 121 9.39 -6.12 -0.58
C PRO A 121 8.79 -4.81 -0.04
N CYS A 122 9.59 -4.02 0.69
CA CYS A 122 9.15 -2.73 1.22
C CYS A 122 8.99 -1.64 0.16
N GLU A 123 9.90 -1.52 -0.81
CA GLU A 123 9.73 -0.57 -1.92
C GLU A 123 8.47 -0.89 -2.72
N GLY A 124 8.22 -2.17 -2.98
CA GLY A 124 7.01 -2.66 -3.61
C GLY A 124 5.75 -2.30 -2.82
N TYR A 125 5.69 -2.68 -1.55
CA TYR A 125 4.58 -2.34 -0.65
C TYR A 125 4.33 -0.83 -0.55
N CYS A 126 5.37 -0.03 -0.36
CA CYS A 126 5.24 1.42 -0.20
C CYS A 126 4.76 2.12 -1.46
N SER A 127 5.17 1.63 -2.64
CA SER A 127 4.61 2.11 -3.92
C SER A 127 3.09 1.88 -3.97
N GLN A 128 2.64 0.69 -3.60
CA GLN A 128 1.23 0.31 -3.64
C GLN A 128 0.39 1.07 -2.61
N VAL A 129 0.79 1.04 -1.33
CA VAL A 129 -0.02 1.59 -0.23
C VAL A 129 -0.14 3.11 -0.31
N LEU A 130 0.93 3.82 -0.73
CA LEU A 130 0.86 5.27 -0.88
C LEU A 130 -0.02 5.69 -2.05
N PHE A 131 -0.13 4.85 -3.08
CA PHE A 131 -0.95 5.12 -4.26
C PHE A 131 -2.43 4.78 -4.01
N HIS A 132 -2.73 3.56 -3.54
CA HIS A 132 -4.12 3.09 -3.38
C HIS A 132 -4.74 3.42 -2.02
N CYS A 133 -3.94 3.67 -0.99
CA CYS A 133 -4.39 3.97 0.38
C CYS A 133 -3.86 5.34 0.85
N PRO A 134 -4.27 6.45 0.18
CA PRO A 134 -3.77 7.77 0.51
C PRO A 134 -4.07 8.12 1.97
N GLY A 135 -3.05 8.58 2.69
CA GLY A 135 -3.14 8.94 4.10
C GLY A 135 -2.75 7.83 5.08
N SER A 136 -2.51 6.59 4.62
CA SER A 136 -1.97 5.53 5.48
C SER A 136 -0.60 5.89 6.06
N PHE A 137 0.21 6.66 5.31
CA PHE A 137 1.50 7.17 5.75
C PHE A 137 1.67 8.64 5.33
N PRO A 138 2.45 9.44 6.09
CA PRO A 138 2.80 10.79 5.69
C PRO A 138 3.60 10.86 4.38
N GLY A 139 4.39 9.82 4.08
CA GLY A 139 5.25 9.76 2.90
C GLY A 139 6.02 8.45 2.80
N GLU A 140 6.88 8.37 1.78
CA GLU A 140 7.68 7.19 1.46
C GLU A 140 8.67 6.83 2.57
N ALA A 141 9.34 7.82 3.17
CA ALA A 141 10.29 7.58 4.25
C ALA A 141 9.63 6.94 5.48
N GLU A 142 8.46 7.44 5.89
CA GLU A 142 7.69 6.90 7.01
C GLU A 142 7.12 5.51 6.71
N CYS A 143 6.68 5.29 5.47
CA CYS A 143 6.23 3.97 5.01
C CYS A 143 7.37 2.94 5.07
N MET A 144 8.53 3.25 4.49
CA MET A 144 9.67 2.34 4.46
C MET A 144 10.14 1.98 5.87
N ALA A 145 10.21 2.97 6.75
CA ALA A 145 10.68 2.73 8.11
C ALA A 145 9.69 1.89 8.95
N THR A 146 8.39 2.05 8.71
CA THR A 146 7.37 1.17 9.29
C THR A 146 7.44 -0.24 8.71
N CYS A 147 7.69 -0.34 7.40
CA CYS A 147 7.78 -1.60 6.69
C CYS A 147 8.95 -2.48 7.14
N ASP A 148 10.10 -1.87 7.45
CA ASP A 148 11.28 -2.58 7.93
C ASP A 148 11.04 -3.37 9.23
N ALA A 149 9.99 -3.02 10.00
CA ALA A 149 9.56 -3.75 11.18
C ALA A 149 8.61 -4.93 10.89
N PHE A 150 8.08 -5.06 9.67
CA PHE A 150 7.28 -6.23 9.29
C PHE A 150 8.16 -7.43 8.95
N PRO A 151 7.70 -8.67 9.20
CA PRO A 151 8.35 -9.85 8.66
C PRO A 151 8.39 -9.80 7.13
N GLN A 152 9.58 -10.04 6.56
CA GLN A 152 9.82 -9.98 5.12
C GLN A 152 9.98 -11.37 4.49
N ASP A 153 9.78 -12.44 5.25
CA ASP A 153 9.94 -13.84 4.86
C ASP A 153 8.61 -14.53 4.51
N GLY A 154 7.55 -13.76 4.28
CA GLY A 154 6.26 -14.25 3.81
C GLY A 154 6.33 -14.83 2.39
N ASP A 155 5.37 -15.70 2.07
CA ASP A 155 5.17 -16.16 0.69
C ASP A 155 4.86 -14.97 -0.23
N VAL A 156 5.43 -14.95 -1.44
CA VAL A 156 5.27 -13.83 -2.39
C VAL A 156 3.82 -13.62 -2.85
N PHE A 157 2.94 -14.60 -2.62
CA PHE A 157 1.50 -14.55 -2.87
C PHE A 157 0.67 -14.63 -1.59
N ALA A 158 1.26 -14.33 -0.43
CA ALA A 158 0.53 -14.34 0.84
C ALA A 158 -0.69 -13.41 0.77
N VAL A 159 -1.85 -13.94 1.17
CA VAL A 159 -3.11 -13.19 1.32
C VAL A 159 -3.56 -13.13 2.78
N ASP A 160 -2.80 -13.75 3.67
CA ASP A 160 -2.95 -13.74 5.12
C ASP A 160 -1.57 -13.84 5.80
N GLY A 161 -1.57 -13.64 7.12
CA GLY A 161 -0.36 -13.74 7.96
C GLY A 161 0.42 -12.43 8.07
N ASN A 162 1.17 -12.28 9.17
CA ASN A 162 1.93 -11.06 9.46
C ASN A 162 3.18 -10.96 8.59
N SER A 163 3.04 -10.45 7.36
CA SER A 163 4.17 -10.20 6.46
C SER A 163 3.94 -8.99 5.58
N VAL A 164 5.04 -8.38 5.10
CA VAL A 164 4.98 -7.32 4.10
C VAL A 164 4.36 -7.82 2.78
N GLN A 165 4.53 -9.11 2.44
CA GLN A 165 3.95 -9.69 1.22
C GLN A 165 2.41 -9.69 1.28
N CYS A 166 1.82 -10.09 2.43
CA CYS A 166 0.38 -10.00 2.64
C CYS A 166 -0.11 -8.55 2.54
N ARG A 167 0.59 -7.62 3.20
CA ARG A 167 0.22 -6.19 3.17
C ARG A 167 0.33 -5.62 1.76
N GLY A 168 1.37 -6.00 1.00
CA GLY A 168 1.55 -5.64 -0.40
C GLY A 168 0.44 -6.18 -1.31
N TYR A 169 0.00 -7.42 -1.09
CA TYR A 169 -1.18 -7.96 -1.79
C TYR A 169 -2.40 -7.09 -1.55
N HIS A 170 -2.74 -6.81 -0.28
CA HIS A 170 -3.91 -5.99 0.05
C HIS A 170 -3.78 -4.53 -0.37
N ALA A 171 -2.57 -3.98 -0.43
CA ALA A 171 -2.30 -2.62 -0.89
C ALA A 171 -2.43 -2.44 -2.41
N SER A 172 -2.44 -3.53 -3.18
CA SER A 172 -2.37 -3.49 -4.66
C SER A 172 -3.76 -3.44 -5.31
N PHE A 173 -4.00 -4.24 -6.36
CA PHE A 173 -5.30 -4.31 -7.04
C PHE A 173 -6.52 -4.52 -6.12
N PRO A 174 -6.46 -5.23 -4.97
CA PRO A 174 -7.59 -5.30 -4.06
C PRO A 174 -7.97 -3.93 -3.51
N ALA A 175 -7.01 -3.12 -3.05
CA ALA A 175 -7.26 -1.75 -2.59
C ALA A 175 -7.68 -0.81 -3.73
N ALA A 176 -7.17 -1.02 -4.94
CA ALA A 176 -7.65 -0.31 -6.12
C ALA A 176 -9.15 -0.55 -6.37
N ALA A 177 -9.61 -1.79 -6.14
CA ALA A 177 -11.02 -2.18 -6.32
C ALA A 177 -11.92 -1.73 -5.15
N ASP A 178 -11.47 -1.92 -3.91
CA ASP A 178 -12.18 -1.51 -2.69
C ASP A 178 -11.20 -1.15 -1.56
N GLY A 179 -10.76 0.10 -1.56
CA GLY A 179 -9.83 0.61 -0.54
C GLY A 179 -10.41 0.60 0.87
N ALA A 180 -11.74 0.76 1.03
CA ALA A 180 -12.36 0.75 2.35
C ALA A 180 -12.26 -0.64 3.00
N LEU A 181 -12.36 -1.71 2.19
CA LEU A 181 -12.19 -3.08 2.66
C LEU A 181 -10.72 -3.47 2.82
N HIS A 182 -9.84 -3.07 1.90
CA HIS A 182 -8.49 -3.64 1.80
C HIS A 182 -7.37 -2.79 2.43
N CYS A 183 -7.50 -1.46 2.47
CA CYS A 183 -6.50 -0.61 3.13
C CYS A 183 -6.31 -0.93 4.62
N PRO A 184 -7.35 -1.29 5.40
CA PRO A 184 -7.15 -1.70 6.79
C PRO A 184 -6.23 -2.93 6.91
N HIS A 185 -6.31 -3.90 5.99
CA HIS A 185 -5.42 -5.08 5.99
C HIS A 185 -4.00 -4.73 5.57
N ALA A 186 -3.84 -3.74 4.69
CA ALA A 186 -2.55 -3.24 4.24
C ALA A 186 -1.89 -2.27 5.23
N SER A 187 -2.63 -1.78 6.23
CA SER A 187 -2.16 -0.81 7.22
C SER A 187 -1.08 -1.36 8.14
N THR A 188 -0.61 -0.57 9.12
CA THR A 188 0.35 -1.05 10.12
C THR A 188 -0.23 -2.13 11.04
N SER A 189 -1.53 -2.08 11.39
CA SER A 189 -2.15 -3.05 12.31
C SER A 189 -2.50 -4.39 11.64
N GLY A 190 -2.70 -4.40 10.31
CA GLY A 190 -3.07 -5.59 9.53
C GLY A 190 -4.51 -6.09 9.74
N GLU A 191 -5.22 -5.53 10.71
CA GLU A 191 -6.63 -5.79 11.04
C GLU A 191 -7.03 -7.28 11.08
N GLY A 192 -6.12 -8.13 11.55
CA GLY A 192 -6.38 -9.56 11.71
C GLY A 192 -6.21 -10.39 10.44
N VAL A 193 -6.01 -9.77 9.28
CA VAL A 193 -5.77 -10.47 8.00
C VAL A 193 -4.27 -10.63 7.77
N CYS A 194 -3.54 -9.52 7.70
CA CYS A 194 -2.09 -9.54 7.60
C CYS A 194 -1.42 -9.55 8.97
N GLY A 195 -1.81 -10.53 9.79
CA GLY A 195 -1.42 -10.63 11.19
C GLY A 195 -2.49 -10.10 12.14
N THR A 196 -2.45 -10.59 13.37
CA THR A 196 -3.25 -10.05 14.46
C THR A 196 -2.78 -8.64 14.83
N PRO A 197 -3.66 -7.78 15.37
CA PRO A 197 -3.24 -6.46 15.84
C PRO A 197 -2.09 -6.49 16.85
N CYS A 198 -2.01 -7.55 17.67
CA CYS A 198 -0.92 -7.73 18.63
C CYS A 198 0.41 -8.15 18.00
N GLU A 199 0.41 -9.02 16.99
CA GLU A 199 1.62 -9.36 16.26
C GLU A 199 2.22 -8.13 15.57
N ALA A 200 1.35 -7.32 14.95
CA ALA A 200 1.74 -6.04 14.34
C ALA A 200 2.32 -5.08 15.39
N TYR A 201 1.60 -4.83 16.49
CA TYR A 201 2.04 -3.99 17.60
C TYR A 201 3.40 -4.41 18.15
N CYS A 202 3.57 -5.70 18.49
CA CYS A 202 4.79 -6.18 19.11
C CYS A 202 5.99 -6.17 18.16
N SER A 203 5.77 -6.35 16.85
CA SER A 203 6.82 -6.17 15.84
C SER A 203 7.33 -4.72 15.82
N GLN A 204 6.41 -3.74 15.84
CA GLN A 204 6.76 -2.32 15.89
C GLN A 204 7.45 -1.93 17.21
N MET A 205 6.95 -2.41 18.34
CA MET A 205 7.56 -2.17 19.65
C MET A 205 8.98 -2.74 19.75
N ALA A 206 9.20 -3.96 19.26
CA ALA A 206 10.54 -4.55 19.27
C ALA A 206 11.53 -3.75 18.40
N ALA A 207 11.07 -3.21 17.27
CA ALA A 207 11.90 -2.44 16.35
C ALA A 207 12.21 -1.01 16.87
N HIS A 208 11.23 -0.34 17.47
CA HIS A 208 11.31 1.11 17.71
C HIS A 208 11.31 1.49 19.20
N CYS A 209 10.82 0.60 20.07
CA CYS A 209 10.73 0.81 21.52
C CYS A 209 11.28 -0.43 22.30
N PRO A 210 12.52 -0.88 22.04
CA PRO A 210 13.03 -2.17 22.54
C PRO A 210 13.17 -2.24 24.07
N ASP A 211 13.16 -1.10 24.76
CA ASP A 211 13.27 -1.02 26.21
C ASP A 211 11.91 -1.15 26.94
N THR A 212 10.79 -1.19 26.21
CA THR A 212 9.45 -1.24 26.82
C THR A 212 9.08 -2.63 27.33
N TYR A 213 9.54 -3.69 26.66
CA TYR A 213 9.22 -5.08 26.99
C TYR A 213 10.51 -5.89 27.15
N GLY A 214 10.51 -6.88 28.05
CA GLY A 214 11.64 -7.78 28.21
C GLY A 214 11.79 -8.76 27.04
N ASP A 215 10.67 -9.23 26.49
CA ASP A 215 10.62 -10.08 25.30
C ASP A 215 9.26 -10.01 24.57
N GLU A 216 9.19 -10.67 23.42
CA GLU A 216 7.98 -10.74 22.59
C GLU A 216 6.81 -11.41 23.31
N ALA A 217 7.06 -12.42 24.15
CA ALA A 217 5.99 -13.11 24.87
C ALA A 217 5.35 -12.18 25.92
N GLU A 218 6.15 -11.38 26.62
CA GLU A 218 5.68 -10.34 27.52
C GLU A 218 4.86 -9.27 26.78
N CYS A 219 5.34 -8.82 25.62
CA CYS A 219 4.61 -7.89 24.77
C CYS A 219 3.23 -8.47 24.38
N MET A 220 3.19 -9.70 23.87
CA MET A 220 1.96 -10.35 23.43
C MET A 220 0.97 -10.57 24.57
N MET A 221 1.43 -10.98 25.76
CA MET A 221 0.57 -11.11 26.93
C MET A 221 -0.06 -9.76 27.33
N THR A 222 0.74 -8.69 27.29
CA THR A 222 0.28 -7.34 27.63
C THR A 222 -0.70 -6.84 26.58
N CYS A 223 -0.38 -7.00 25.30
CA CYS A 223 -1.22 -6.56 24.21
C CYS A 223 -2.61 -7.18 24.21
N ASN A 224 -2.72 -8.46 24.57
CA ASN A 224 -4.00 -9.15 24.68
C ASN A 224 -4.95 -8.56 25.74
N THR A 225 -4.49 -7.62 26.57
CA THR A 225 -5.33 -6.88 27.52
C THR A 225 -5.93 -5.60 26.94
N PHE A 226 -5.42 -5.10 25.81
CA PHE A 226 -5.91 -3.89 25.15
C PHE A 226 -7.16 -4.18 24.31
N PRO A 227 -8.07 -3.20 24.16
CA PRO A 227 -9.13 -3.28 23.16
C PRO A 227 -8.54 -3.42 21.74
N GLN A 228 -9.15 -4.29 20.93
CA GLN A 228 -8.70 -4.60 19.56
C GLN A 228 -9.67 -4.11 18.48
N ASP A 229 -10.69 -3.34 18.87
CA ASP A 229 -11.78 -2.82 18.03
C ASP A 229 -11.59 -1.33 17.66
N GLY A 230 -10.39 -0.80 17.83
CA GLY A 230 -10.03 0.55 17.38
C GLY A 230 -10.03 0.66 15.85
N ALA A 231 -10.16 1.88 15.34
CA ALA A 231 -9.94 2.15 13.92
C ALA A 231 -8.46 1.88 13.56
N TYR A 232 -8.19 1.32 12.37
CA TYR A 232 -6.83 0.95 11.95
C TYR A 232 -5.85 2.13 11.86
N ASP A 233 -6.39 3.35 11.73
CA ASP A 233 -5.70 4.63 11.66
C ASP A 233 -5.87 5.46 12.96
N ALA A 234 -6.29 4.84 14.06
CA ALA A 234 -6.47 5.53 15.33
C ALA A 234 -5.13 6.16 15.79
N ILE A 235 -5.21 7.44 16.18
CA ILE A 235 -4.10 8.21 16.76
C ILE A 235 -4.35 8.58 18.23
N ASP A 236 -5.53 8.25 18.75
CA ASP A 236 -5.97 8.43 20.13
C ASP A 236 -6.94 7.31 20.55
N GLY A 237 -7.22 7.24 21.86
CA GLY A 237 -8.15 6.29 22.47
C GLY A 237 -7.53 4.94 22.85
N ASP A 238 -8.14 4.26 23.83
CA ASP A 238 -7.66 2.96 24.33
C ASP A 238 -7.86 1.83 23.32
N SER A 239 -6.89 1.64 22.42
CA SER A 239 -6.86 0.51 21.50
C SER A 239 -5.44 0.10 21.14
N VAL A 240 -5.23 -1.16 20.75
CA VAL A 240 -3.96 -1.62 20.20
C VAL A 240 -3.62 -0.91 18.88
N GLN A 241 -4.61 -0.48 18.09
CA GLN A 241 -4.38 0.28 16.86
C GLN A 241 -3.73 1.63 17.14
N CYS A 242 -4.25 2.40 18.13
CA CYS A 242 -3.62 3.64 18.59
C CYS A 242 -2.17 3.43 19.04
N ARG A 243 -1.94 2.36 19.82
CA ARG A 243 -0.59 2.03 20.32
C ARG A 243 0.34 1.62 19.18
N THR A 244 -0.17 0.89 18.18
CA THR A 244 0.58 0.47 16.98
C THR A 244 0.97 1.67 16.13
N TYR A 245 0.06 2.63 15.94
CA TYR A 245 0.38 3.90 15.28
C TYR A 245 1.56 4.57 15.96
N HIS A 246 1.52 4.75 17.28
CA HIS A 246 2.60 5.39 18.01
C HIS A 246 3.89 4.56 18.10
N ALA A 247 3.80 3.24 18.05
CA ALA A 247 4.97 2.36 17.99
C ALA A 247 5.69 2.40 16.64
N SER A 248 5.06 2.87 15.57
CA SER A 248 5.58 2.85 14.20
C SER A 248 6.46 4.07 13.84
N PHE A 249 6.29 4.67 12.66
CA PHE A 249 7.05 5.85 12.23
C PHE A 249 7.07 7.03 13.24
N PRO A 250 6.04 7.29 14.08
CA PRO A 250 6.13 8.34 15.10
C PRO A 250 7.24 8.06 16.14
N ALA A 251 7.44 6.80 16.57
CA ALA A 251 8.51 6.44 17.50
C ALA A 251 9.91 6.60 16.89
N LEU A 252 10.04 6.47 15.57
CA LEU A 252 11.29 6.79 14.88
C LEU A 252 11.58 8.29 14.84
N ALA A 253 10.54 9.11 14.72
CA ALA A 253 10.69 10.56 14.70
C ALA A 253 10.99 11.13 16.10
N ASP A 254 10.30 10.65 17.14
CA ASP A 254 10.52 11.03 18.54
C ASP A 254 10.14 9.88 19.49
N GLY A 255 11.07 8.94 19.69
CA GLY A 255 10.85 7.76 20.54
C GLY A 255 10.61 8.11 22.00
N ALA A 256 11.16 9.22 22.50
CA ALA A 256 10.95 9.62 23.89
C ALA A 256 9.50 10.00 24.16
N LEU A 257 8.81 10.59 23.17
CA LEU A 257 7.39 10.90 23.26
C LEU A 257 6.52 9.70 22.86
N HIS A 258 6.77 9.11 21.69
CA HIS A 258 5.83 8.18 21.09
C HIS A 258 5.91 6.76 21.68
N CYS A 259 7.06 6.32 22.20
CA CYS A 259 7.09 5.07 22.95
C CYS A 259 6.28 5.16 24.25
N LEU A 260 6.11 6.35 24.85
CA LEU A 260 5.24 6.52 26.01
C LEU A 260 3.76 6.35 25.63
N HIS A 261 3.35 6.85 24.46
CA HIS A 261 1.98 6.68 23.99
C HIS A 261 1.69 5.22 23.59
N ALA A 262 2.70 4.53 23.05
CA ALA A 262 2.60 3.12 22.68
C ALA A 262 2.71 2.17 23.87
N ALA A 263 3.30 2.59 25.00
CA ALA A 263 3.49 1.78 26.20
C ALA A 263 2.16 1.32 26.82
N PRO A 264 2.17 0.33 27.75
CA PRO A 264 0.94 -0.21 28.34
C PRO A 264 0.04 0.80 29.06
N ASP A 265 0.60 1.88 29.61
CA ASP A 265 -0.19 2.94 30.26
C ASP A 265 -0.74 3.99 29.27
N GLY A 266 -0.37 3.89 27.99
CA GLY A 266 -0.86 4.71 26.89
C GLY A 266 -0.40 6.17 26.90
N GLY A 267 0.47 6.56 27.85
CA GLY A 267 1.00 7.91 27.95
C GLY A 267 -0.06 9.03 28.04
N GLY A 268 -1.32 8.69 28.36
CA GLY A 268 -2.45 9.62 28.34
C GLY A 268 -3.05 9.90 26.96
N VAL A 269 -2.58 9.24 25.90
CA VAL A 269 -3.08 9.39 24.52
C VAL A 269 -3.90 8.17 24.10
N CYS A 270 -3.37 6.96 24.29
CA CYS A 270 -4.11 5.73 24.03
C CYS A 270 -4.74 5.20 25.32
N ILE A 271 -5.72 5.93 25.88
CA ILE A 271 -6.43 5.59 27.14
C ILE A 271 -7.94 5.90 27.06
#